data_AF-A0A395T5S4-F1
#
_entry.id   AF-A0A395T5S4-F1
#
_cell.length_a   1.000
_cell.length_b   1.000
_cell.length_c   1.000
_cell.angle_alpha   90.00
_cell.angle_beta   90.00
_cell.angle_gamma   90.00
#
_symmetry.space_group_name_H-M   'P 1'
#
loop_
_entity.id
_entity.type
_entity.pdbx_description
1 polymer ?
#
loop_
_entity_poly.entity_id
_entity_poly.type
_entity_poly.pdbx_seq_one_letter_code
_entity_poly.pdbx_strand_id
1 'polypeptide(L)'
;MGIPRLISTLEPYVVHGVLDNESVVIDGPALAYHILYICNRHGIPQPSYKILGDTTIAWLDKLIERGVNVDAIYFDGYLPQDKEPVRMHRMVKSLNQLKNAHSTEPNGYSPAYFSTPEDTYPTLFSAARPPMGKPAVPPSFHVPAIIEALRLSSRYAKLVHLVPGEADAYCAQHLSQSGGTVLTSDSDLLVHDLGKGSVVFLRDIYLDEKSHLACAKFSSAYICEKLKLASSAEICRFAYERKSSPHSTLPQLLQDCVRPIADHIGYTEFCREYLDHAVAPIPVSAYGMSIQIDHLDPRISEMMLQLTQKVGQTNEPCDPIIFLPVLLENPQRGSAWEQSTPIRQLAYTIARWIIPGSSSTVQEYRRVNTTVQKGRQAPVLSEREGKNWAHEITRLMSTIKSGTQGDMSLAWHILYLTLDIRYCQEVGKHSHALQILETSLQKQLFKPVSWDIVHFAAHLQAAYYSFRLLKQVLSLGQHMKILPELWDMLSALPPLADCPNIDNTLELLRKSSENRIYNKVAKSVPLPMVDIITEPKPKSRERKRKVVKENSLKTKTRVTKDRMNRHSLRAMAVT
;
A
#
# COMPACT_ATOMS: atom_id res chain seq x y z
N MET A 1 0.35 -8.84 15.73
CA MET A 1 1.64 -9.48 15.39
C MET A 1 2.30 -9.85 16.71
N GLY A 2 3.58 -10.20 16.72
CA GLY A 2 4.32 -10.48 17.95
C GLY A 2 4.15 -11.86 18.56
N ILE A 3 4.55 -11.99 19.82
CA ILE A 3 4.63 -13.27 20.56
C ILE A 3 3.26 -13.95 20.70
N PRO A 4 3.08 -15.16 20.15
CA PRO A 4 1.81 -15.89 20.20
C PRO A 4 1.28 -16.06 21.63
N ARG A 5 -0.01 -15.78 21.82
CA ARG A 5 -0.75 -15.93 23.09
C ARG A 5 -0.23 -15.09 24.26
N LEU A 6 0.73 -14.18 24.05
CA LEU A 6 1.21 -13.30 25.12
C LEU A 6 0.08 -12.43 25.66
N ILE A 7 -0.66 -11.74 24.77
CA ILE A 7 -1.76 -10.86 25.17
C ILE A 7 -2.82 -11.63 25.97
N SER A 8 -3.32 -12.75 25.46
CA SER A 8 -4.35 -13.55 26.16
C SER A 8 -3.87 -14.12 27.50
N THR A 9 -2.55 -14.28 27.68
CA THR A 9 -1.97 -14.72 28.96
C THR A 9 -1.95 -13.58 29.98
N LEU A 10 -1.70 -12.36 29.51
CA LEU A 10 -1.58 -11.16 30.35
C LEU A 10 -2.89 -10.40 30.54
N GLU A 11 -3.90 -10.68 29.72
CA GLU A 11 -5.24 -10.08 29.75
C GLU A 11 -5.89 -10.07 31.16
N PRO A 12 -5.78 -11.11 32.00
CA PRO A 12 -6.32 -11.07 33.37
C PRO A 12 -5.70 -10.00 34.28
N TYR A 13 -4.57 -9.41 33.90
CA TYR A 13 -3.83 -8.41 34.67
C TYR A 13 -3.99 -7.00 34.11
N VAL A 14 -4.85 -6.82 33.11
CA VAL A 14 -5.11 -5.52 32.50
C VAL A 14 -5.89 -4.60 33.45
N VAL A 15 -5.61 -3.30 33.39
CA VAL A 15 -6.35 -2.29 34.14
C VAL A 15 -7.29 -1.56 33.18
N HIS A 16 -8.60 -1.68 33.41
CA HIS A 16 -9.59 -0.92 32.65
C HIS A 16 -9.61 0.53 33.09
N GLY A 17 -9.71 1.44 32.13
CA GLY A 17 -9.75 2.87 32.38
C GLY A 17 -10.18 3.66 31.15
N VAL A 18 -9.96 4.97 31.19
CA VAL A 18 -10.22 5.89 30.07
C VAL A 18 -8.92 6.49 29.56
N LEU A 19 -8.89 6.84 28.27
CA LEU A 19 -7.80 7.59 27.63
C LEU A 19 -8.00 9.11 27.67
N ASP A 20 -9.21 9.59 27.94
CA ASP A 20 -9.53 11.02 27.97
C ASP A 20 -8.52 11.79 28.85
N ASN A 21 -8.00 12.91 28.32
CA ASN A 21 -6.98 13.75 28.97
C ASN A 21 -5.61 13.09 29.22
N GLU A 22 -5.29 11.96 28.59
CA GLU A 22 -3.97 11.33 28.70
C GLU A 22 -3.02 11.71 27.57
N SER A 23 -1.71 11.60 27.85
CA SER A 23 -0.66 11.68 26.83
C SER A 23 -0.41 10.31 26.20
N VAL A 24 -0.34 10.28 24.87
CA VAL A 24 -0.12 9.06 24.09
C VAL A 24 0.98 9.19 23.05
N VAL A 25 1.71 8.10 22.86
CA VAL A 25 2.59 7.86 21.71
C VAL A 25 1.94 6.79 20.85
N ILE A 26 2.05 6.90 19.52
CA ILE A 26 1.36 5.99 18.60
C ILE A 26 2.36 5.24 17.73
N ASP A 27 2.23 3.91 17.73
CA ASP A 27 2.85 3.02 16.74
C ASP A 27 2.11 3.19 15.40
N GLY A 28 2.76 3.89 14.47
CA GLY A 28 2.23 4.27 13.17
C GLY A 28 1.86 3.09 12.26
N PRO A 29 2.73 2.07 12.07
CA PRO A 29 2.38 0.84 11.37
C PRO A 29 1.14 0.19 11.95
N ALA A 30 1.04 0.05 13.28
CA ALA A 30 -0.15 -0.51 13.91
C ALA A 30 -1.40 0.34 13.68
N LEU A 31 -1.29 1.67 13.79
CA LEU A 31 -2.38 2.60 13.46
C LEU A 31 -2.87 2.39 12.03
N ALA A 32 -1.96 2.30 11.05
CA ALA A 32 -2.32 2.14 9.65
C ALA A 32 -3.13 0.87 9.37
N TYR A 33 -2.74 -0.26 9.98
CA TYR A 33 -3.50 -1.50 9.90
C TYR A 33 -4.83 -1.43 10.66
N HIS A 34 -4.89 -0.71 11.78
CA HIS A 34 -6.14 -0.48 12.51
C HIS A 34 -7.14 0.36 11.70
N ILE A 35 -6.68 1.41 11.01
CA ILE A 35 -7.53 2.23 10.13
C ILE A 35 -8.05 1.40 8.94
N LEU A 36 -7.19 0.57 8.34
CA LEU A 36 -7.63 -0.37 7.30
C LEU A 36 -8.68 -1.34 7.85
N TYR A 37 -8.50 -1.84 9.06
CA TYR A 37 -9.47 -2.70 9.73
C TYR A 37 -10.81 -1.98 9.99
N ILE A 38 -10.78 -0.72 10.41
CA ILE A 38 -11.99 0.14 10.55
C ILE A 38 -12.70 0.26 9.19
N CYS A 39 -11.99 0.50 8.09
CA CYS A 39 -12.62 0.58 6.77
C CYS A 39 -13.27 -0.76 6.37
N ASN A 40 -12.54 -1.87 6.53
CA ASN A 40 -13.00 -3.21 6.16
C ASN A 40 -14.26 -3.63 6.94
N ARG A 41 -14.34 -3.35 8.25
CA ARG A 41 -15.52 -3.70 9.07
C ARG A 41 -16.76 -2.91 8.68
N HIS A 42 -16.59 -1.75 8.06
CA HIS A 42 -17.67 -0.88 7.57
C HIS A 42 -17.99 -1.12 6.09
N GLY A 43 -17.62 -2.29 5.57
CA GLY A 43 -18.03 -2.73 4.23
C GLY A 43 -17.24 -2.09 3.10
N ILE A 44 -16.01 -1.60 3.36
CA ILE A 44 -15.11 -1.05 2.35
C ILE A 44 -13.89 -2.00 2.23
N PRO A 45 -13.93 -3.06 1.38
CA PRO A 45 -12.89 -4.08 1.33
C PRO A 45 -11.58 -3.60 0.69
N GLN A 46 -11.67 -2.56 -0.16
CA GLN A 46 -10.55 -1.93 -0.87
C GLN A 46 -10.68 -0.40 -0.72
N PRO A 47 -10.43 0.16 0.48
CA PRO A 47 -10.55 1.59 0.67
C PRO A 47 -9.54 2.34 -0.20
N SER A 48 -9.97 3.47 -0.77
CA SER A 48 -9.06 4.37 -1.47
C SER A 48 -8.04 4.95 -0.49
N TYR A 49 -6.89 5.36 -1.01
CA TYR A 49 -5.85 6.01 -0.20
C TYR A 49 -6.34 7.32 0.44
N LYS A 50 -7.25 8.04 -0.24
CA LYS A 50 -7.93 9.20 0.33
C LYS A 50 -8.76 8.83 1.56
N ILE A 51 -9.56 7.76 1.50
CA ILE A 51 -10.38 7.30 2.62
C ILE A 51 -9.52 6.88 3.80
N LEU A 52 -8.41 6.19 3.55
CA LEU A 52 -7.46 5.80 4.60
C LEU A 52 -6.86 7.03 5.29
N GLY A 53 -6.46 8.05 4.51
CA GLY A 53 -5.99 9.33 5.03
C GLY A 53 -7.06 10.05 5.86
N ASP A 54 -8.23 10.29 5.27
CA ASP A 54 -9.35 11.00 5.92
C ASP A 54 -9.81 10.30 7.20
N THR A 55 -9.90 8.97 7.18
CA THR A 55 -10.29 8.17 8.36
C THR A 55 -9.24 8.26 9.46
N THR A 56 -7.95 8.32 9.11
CA THR A 56 -6.88 8.50 10.10
C THR A 56 -6.98 9.86 10.77
N ILE A 57 -7.16 10.93 9.98
CA ILE A 57 -7.32 12.29 10.50
C ILE A 57 -8.54 12.37 11.42
N ALA A 58 -9.68 11.84 10.98
CA ALA A 58 -10.90 11.82 11.78
C ALA A 58 -10.74 11.02 13.08
N TRP A 59 -10.01 9.90 13.04
CA TRP A 59 -9.73 9.08 14.23
C TRP A 59 -8.86 9.84 15.25
N LEU A 60 -7.80 10.50 14.81
CA LEU A 60 -6.93 11.31 15.68
C LEU A 60 -7.65 12.55 16.21
N ASP A 61 -8.46 13.21 15.37
CA ASP A 61 -9.23 14.39 15.79
C ASP A 61 -10.18 14.04 16.94
N LYS A 62 -10.78 12.85 16.90
CA LYS A 62 -11.65 12.36 17.98
C LYS A 62 -10.92 12.02 19.28
N LEU A 63 -9.63 11.71 19.23
CA LEU A 63 -8.79 11.61 20.44
C LEU A 63 -8.59 13.02 21.04
N ILE A 64 -8.15 13.97 20.21
CA ILE A 64 -7.85 15.34 20.64
C ILE A 64 -9.09 16.06 21.18
N GLU A 65 -10.25 15.86 20.56
CA GLU A 65 -11.55 16.38 21.05
C GLU A 65 -11.86 15.96 22.50
N ARG A 66 -11.26 14.86 22.98
CA ARG A 66 -11.43 14.33 24.35
C ARG A 66 -10.22 14.64 25.25
N GLY A 67 -9.40 15.59 24.85
CA GLY A 67 -8.24 16.04 25.61
C GLY A 67 -7.04 15.10 25.53
N VAL A 68 -7.07 14.05 24.72
CA VAL A 68 -5.91 13.17 24.51
C VAL A 68 -4.81 13.97 23.82
N ASN A 69 -3.63 14.02 24.44
CA ASN A 69 -2.46 14.67 23.89
C ASN A 69 -1.62 13.64 23.11
N VAL A 70 -1.47 13.82 21.80
CA VAL A 70 -0.64 12.94 20.96
C VAL A 70 0.77 13.51 20.90
N ASP A 71 1.71 12.88 21.60
CA ASP A 71 3.10 13.36 21.70
C ASP A 71 3.90 13.06 20.42
N ALA A 72 3.73 11.86 19.86
CA ALA A 72 4.44 11.41 18.67
C ALA A 72 3.73 10.24 17.98
N ILE A 73 3.94 10.13 16.67
CA ILE A 73 3.52 9.01 15.81
C ILE A 73 4.76 8.50 15.07
N TYR A 74 5.27 7.34 15.47
CA TYR A 74 6.49 6.76 14.91
C TYR A 74 6.18 5.78 13.78
N PHE A 75 6.91 5.86 12.68
CA PHE A 75 6.84 4.92 11.55
C PHE A 75 8.19 4.29 11.25
N ASP A 76 8.17 3.01 10.90
CA ASP A 76 9.37 2.27 10.47
C ASP A 76 10.04 2.97 9.29
N GLY A 77 11.32 3.28 9.41
CA GLY A 77 12.17 3.74 8.31
C GLY A 77 13.28 2.77 7.96
N TYR A 78 13.55 1.77 8.82
CA TYR A 78 14.51 0.71 8.57
C TYR A 78 14.07 -0.60 9.22
N LEU A 79 14.33 -1.72 8.55
CA LEU A 79 14.23 -3.04 9.18
C LEU A 79 15.62 -3.71 9.18
N PRO A 80 16.06 -4.26 10.32
CA PRO A 80 17.34 -4.95 10.43
C PRO A 80 17.47 -6.14 9.48
N GLN A 81 18.72 -6.42 9.04
CA GLN A 81 19.04 -7.52 8.15
C GLN A 81 18.61 -8.89 8.69
N ASP A 82 18.75 -9.11 10.00
CA ASP A 82 18.35 -10.37 10.65
C ASP A 82 16.83 -10.65 10.54
N LYS A 83 16.02 -9.63 10.24
CA LYS A 83 14.57 -9.75 9.99
C LYS A 83 14.21 -9.91 8.50
N GLU A 84 15.19 -10.01 7.60
CA GLU A 84 14.96 -10.32 6.17
C GLU A 84 14.14 -11.63 5.98
N PRO A 85 14.41 -12.74 6.69
CA PRO A 85 13.60 -13.96 6.56
C PRO A 85 12.13 -13.76 6.95
N VAL A 86 11.86 -12.91 7.94
CA VAL A 86 10.49 -12.55 8.37
C VAL A 86 9.79 -11.80 7.25
N ARG A 87 10.50 -10.87 6.59
CA ARG A 87 9.95 -10.12 5.46
C ARG A 87 9.66 -11.00 4.25
N MET A 88 10.56 -11.94 3.94
CA MET A 88 10.34 -12.94 2.89
C MET A 88 9.07 -13.77 3.16
N HIS A 89 8.87 -14.23 4.40
CA HIS A 89 7.63 -14.91 4.79
C HIS A 89 6.38 -14.03 4.62
N ARG A 90 6.45 -12.75 5.01
CA ARG A 90 5.34 -11.80 4.82
C ARG A 90 5.01 -11.62 3.34
N MET A 91 6.02 -11.52 2.46
CA MET A 91 5.83 -11.42 1.01
C MET A 91 5.18 -12.67 0.40
N VAL A 92 5.63 -13.86 0.79
CA VAL A 92 5.02 -15.13 0.37
C VAL A 92 3.55 -15.20 0.81
N LYS A 93 3.26 -14.81 2.05
CA LYS A 93 1.89 -14.76 2.58
C LYS A 93 1.00 -13.80 1.77
N SER A 94 1.48 -12.59 1.46
CA SER A 94 0.75 -11.61 0.65
C SER A 94 0.49 -12.11 -0.76
N LEU A 95 1.46 -12.78 -1.40
CA LEU A 95 1.26 -13.40 -2.71
C LEU A 95 0.24 -14.54 -2.66
N ASN A 96 0.24 -15.35 -1.61
CA ASN A 96 -0.76 -16.40 -1.42
C ASN A 96 -2.17 -15.83 -1.20
N GLN A 97 -2.30 -14.71 -0.50
CA GLN A 97 -3.57 -13.99 -0.40
C GLN A 97 -4.07 -13.51 -1.76
N LEU A 98 -3.18 -12.98 -2.61
CA LEU A 98 -3.52 -12.58 -3.97
C LEU A 98 -3.98 -13.78 -4.84
N LYS A 99 -3.25 -14.91 -4.76
CA LYS A 99 -3.63 -16.15 -5.46
C LYS A 99 -4.99 -16.67 -4.98
N ASN A 100 -5.26 -16.61 -3.68
CA ASN A 100 -6.54 -17.00 -3.12
C ASN A 100 -7.67 -16.08 -3.60
N ALA A 101 -7.45 -14.77 -3.59
CA ALA A 101 -8.43 -13.79 -4.08
C ALA A 101 -8.79 -14.01 -5.56
N HIS A 102 -7.79 -14.32 -6.40
CA HIS A 102 -8.01 -14.68 -7.80
C HIS A 102 -8.79 -16.00 -7.96
N SER A 103 -8.49 -17.01 -7.15
CA SER A 103 -9.21 -18.30 -7.21
C SER A 103 -10.65 -18.20 -6.73
N THR A 104 -10.94 -17.34 -5.75
CA THR A 104 -12.31 -17.14 -5.24
C THR A 104 -13.19 -16.29 -6.16
N GLU A 105 -12.58 -15.36 -6.91
CA GLU A 105 -13.29 -14.44 -7.81
C GLU A 105 -12.75 -14.58 -9.25
N PRO A 106 -12.87 -15.76 -9.90
CA PRO A 106 -12.22 -16.03 -11.19
C PRO A 106 -12.72 -15.12 -12.32
N ASN A 107 -13.98 -14.66 -12.23
CA ASN A 107 -14.59 -13.77 -13.21
C ASN A 107 -14.32 -12.28 -12.91
N GLY A 108 -13.49 -11.97 -11.92
CA GLY A 108 -13.25 -10.62 -11.43
C GLY A 108 -14.31 -10.15 -10.43
N TYR A 109 -14.38 -8.84 -10.19
CA TYR A 109 -15.15 -8.25 -9.10
C TYR A 109 -16.36 -7.45 -9.60
N SER A 110 -17.41 -7.36 -8.78
CA SER A 110 -18.43 -6.32 -8.97
C SER A 110 -17.82 -4.93 -8.77
N PRO A 111 -18.18 -3.90 -9.55
CA PRO A 111 -17.71 -2.52 -9.32
C PRO A 111 -17.93 -2.04 -7.87
N ALA A 112 -19.03 -2.46 -7.24
CA ALA A 112 -19.35 -2.14 -5.85
C ALA A 112 -18.32 -2.65 -4.83
N TYR A 113 -17.43 -3.58 -5.21
CA TYR A 113 -16.33 -4.04 -4.36
C TYR A 113 -15.26 -2.97 -4.13
N PHE A 114 -15.10 -2.06 -5.10
CA PHE A 114 -14.11 -0.98 -5.07
C PHE A 114 -14.73 0.37 -4.73
N SER A 115 -16.02 0.54 -4.98
CA SER A 115 -16.75 1.76 -4.66
C SER A 115 -16.93 1.92 -3.16
N THR A 116 -16.93 3.19 -2.72
CA THR A 116 -17.24 3.55 -1.33
C THR A 116 -18.73 3.87 -1.24
N PRO A 117 -19.48 3.30 -0.29
CA PRO A 117 -20.86 3.71 -0.05
C PRO A 117 -20.90 5.20 0.34
N GLU A 118 -21.69 6.02 -0.36
CA GLU A 118 -21.76 7.48 -0.14
C GLU A 118 -22.21 7.86 1.29
N ASP A 119 -22.95 6.99 1.98
CA ASP A 119 -23.59 7.27 3.27
C ASP A 119 -22.92 6.60 4.50
N THR A 120 -21.81 5.87 4.33
CA THR A 120 -21.21 5.10 5.45
C THR A 120 -19.87 5.70 5.87
N TYR A 121 -19.90 6.75 6.70
CA TYR A 121 -18.71 7.12 7.46
C TYR A 121 -18.38 6.01 8.47
N PRO A 122 -17.14 5.50 8.50
CA PRO A 122 -16.79 4.45 9.44
C PRO A 122 -17.02 4.93 10.87
N THR A 123 -17.83 4.20 11.65
CA THR A 123 -17.80 4.37 13.12
C THR A 123 -16.37 4.11 13.56
N LEU A 124 -15.72 5.11 14.16
CA LEU A 124 -14.28 5.09 14.45
C LEU A 124 -13.98 4.23 15.69
N PHE A 125 -14.75 4.44 16.76
CA PHE A 125 -14.62 3.74 18.03
C PHE A 125 -15.90 2.94 18.28
N SER A 126 -15.79 1.62 18.34
CA SER A 126 -16.94 0.73 18.51
C SER A 126 -16.63 -0.37 19.50
N ALA A 127 -17.53 -0.57 20.47
CA ALA A 127 -17.47 -1.68 21.42
C ALA A 127 -17.95 -3.01 20.79
N ALA A 128 -18.60 -2.96 19.63
CA ALA A 128 -19.14 -4.15 18.99
C ALA A 128 -18.02 -5.03 18.42
N ARG A 129 -18.01 -6.31 18.80
CA ARG A 129 -17.19 -7.32 18.11
C ARG A 129 -17.69 -7.43 16.67
N PRO A 130 -16.84 -7.18 15.66
CA PRO A 130 -17.31 -7.14 14.30
C PRO A 130 -17.61 -8.54 13.77
N PRO A 131 -18.51 -8.64 12.76
CA PRO A 131 -18.58 -9.83 11.94
C PRO A 131 -17.20 -10.08 11.29
N MET A 132 -16.77 -11.35 11.21
CA MET A 132 -15.54 -11.69 10.51
C MET A 132 -15.68 -11.29 9.03
N GLY A 133 -15.00 -10.22 8.64
CA GLY A 133 -14.91 -9.82 7.24
C GLY A 133 -14.18 -10.87 6.42
N LYS A 134 -14.51 -10.97 5.12
CA LYS A 134 -13.74 -11.81 4.19
C LYS A 134 -12.30 -11.27 4.14
N PRO A 135 -11.27 -12.12 4.25
CA PRO A 135 -9.89 -11.69 4.07
C PRO A 135 -9.73 -11.04 2.70
N ALA A 136 -9.31 -9.78 2.66
CA ALA A 136 -9.00 -9.05 1.44
C ALA A 136 -7.49 -8.77 1.38
N VAL A 137 -6.95 -8.68 0.16
CA VAL A 137 -5.58 -8.21 -0.06
C VAL A 137 -5.53 -6.73 0.35
N PRO A 138 -4.71 -6.31 1.32
CA PRO A 138 -4.68 -4.92 1.75
C PRO A 138 -4.24 -3.98 0.61
N PRO A 139 -4.77 -2.75 0.50
CA PRO A 139 -4.26 -1.76 -0.44
C PRO A 139 -2.75 -1.54 -0.27
N SER A 140 -2.00 -1.63 -1.36
CA SER A 140 -0.54 -1.79 -1.33
C SER A 140 0.21 -0.62 -0.71
N PHE A 141 -0.35 0.59 -0.81
CA PHE A 141 0.27 1.82 -0.30
C PHE A 141 -0.45 2.42 0.92
N HIS A 142 -1.21 1.61 1.69
CA HIS A 142 -1.98 2.13 2.82
C HIS A 142 -1.14 2.85 3.88
N VAL A 143 0.02 2.29 4.29
CA VAL A 143 0.92 2.95 5.25
C VAL A 143 1.47 4.28 4.69
N PRO A 144 2.10 4.31 3.49
CA PRO A 144 2.52 5.57 2.86
C PRO A 144 1.41 6.62 2.68
N ALA A 145 0.19 6.19 2.34
CA ALA A 145 -0.94 7.10 2.13
C ALA A 145 -1.33 7.79 3.45
N ILE A 146 -1.32 7.06 4.55
CA ILE A 146 -1.60 7.58 5.89
C ILE A 146 -0.48 8.55 6.33
N ILE A 147 0.79 8.17 6.14
CA ILE A 147 1.92 9.05 6.44
C ILE A 147 1.80 10.37 5.67
N GLU A 148 1.48 10.31 4.37
CA GLU A 148 1.33 11.52 3.56
C GLU A 148 0.14 12.38 4.00
N ALA A 149 -1.02 11.79 4.30
CA ALA A 149 -2.17 12.52 4.82
C ALA A 149 -1.87 13.25 6.13
N LEU A 150 -1.15 12.59 7.06
CA LEU A 150 -0.72 13.18 8.32
C LEU A 150 0.27 14.33 8.10
N ARG A 151 1.22 14.19 7.17
CA ARG A 151 2.20 15.24 6.83
C ARG A 151 1.57 16.43 6.11
N LEU A 152 0.49 16.24 5.35
CA LEU A 152 -0.28 17.32 4.73
C LEU A 152 -1.18 18.05 5.73
N SER A 153 -1.50 17.43 6.87
CA SER A 153 -2.24 18.07 7.95
C SER A 153 -1.34 18.96 8.80
N SER A 154 -1.65 20.26 8.87
CA SER A 154 -0.92 21.23 9.69
C SER A 154 -0.88 20.87 11.18
N ARG A 155 -1.88 20.12 11.66
CA ARG A 155 -1.98 19.65 13.05
C ARG A 155 -1.02 18.52 13.36
N TYR A 156 -0.88 17.55 12.45
CA TYR A 156 -0.16 16.30 12.71
C TYR A 156 1.24 16.26 12.10
N ALA A 157 1.57 17.12 11.13
CA ALA A 157 2.81 17.04 10.39
C ALA A 157 4.07 17.01 11.28
N LYS A 158 4.08 17.75 12.39
CA LYS A 158 5.21 17.82 13.33
C LYS A 158 5.28 16.63 14.30
N LEU A 159 4.21 15.84 14.39
CA LEU A 159 4.11 14.67 15.27
C LEU A 159 4.50 13.38 14.55
N VAL A 160 4.66 13.41 13.23
CA VAL A 160 5.01 12.23 12.41
C VAL A 160 6.52 12.10 12.31
N HIS A 161 7.04 10.97 12.77
CA HIS A 161 8.48 10.67 12.75
C HIS A 161 8.73 9.38 11.96
N LEU A 162 9.58 9.44 10.94
CA LEU A 162 10.07 8.25 10.25
C LEU A 162 11.45 7.91 10.81
N VAL A 163 11.56 6.80 11.54
CA VAL A 163 12.75 6.53 12.34
C VAL A 163 13.72 5.60 11.62
N PRO A 164 15.05 5.72 11.82
CA PRO A 164 16.04 4.84 11.20
C PRO A 164 16.10 3.43 11.84
N GLY A 165 14.96 2.92 12.28
CA GLY A 165 14.76 1.61 12.88
C GLY A 165 13.27 1.24 12.83
N GLU A 166 12.85 0.39 13.76
CA GLU A 166 11.45 0.00 13.93
C GLU A 166 10.72 0.98 14.88
N ALA A 167 9.45 1.27 14.58
CA ALA A 167 8.65 2.24 15.32
C ALA A 167 8.39 1.82 16.78
N ASP A 168 8.26 0.53 17.04
CA ASP A 168 8.02 -0.04 18.38
C ASP A 168 9.15 0.30 19.36
N ALA A 169 10.40 0.12 18.95
CA ALA A 169 11.57 0.47 19.74
C ALA A 169 11.60 1.96 20.11
N TYR A 170 11.24 2.85 19.17
CA TYR A 170 11.18 4.29 19.42
C TYR A 170 10.00 4.67 20.32
N CYS A 171 8.84 4.01 20.18
CA CYS A 171 7.74 4.18 21.10
C CYS A 171 8.15 3.77 22.53
N ALA A 172 8.82 2.62 22.68
CA ALA A 172 9.32 2.16 23.97
C ALA A 172 10.34 3.10 24.58
N GLN A 173 11.31 3.57 23.79
CA GLN A 173 12.32 4.53 24.23
C GLN A 173 11.69 5.86 24.68
N HIS A 174 10.66 6.35 23.97
CA HIS A 174 9.92 7.54 24.37
C HIS A 174 9.27 7.32 25.75
N LEU A 175 8.52 6.23 25.92
CA LEU A 175 7.82 5.92 27.16
C LEU A 175 8.75 5.68 28.35
N SER A 176 9.92 5.05 28.15
CA SER A 176 10.86 4.81 29.24
C SER A 176 11.42 6.11 29.84
N GLN A 177 11.46 7.19 29.04
CA GLN A 177 11.96 8.50 29.45
C GLN A 177 10.86 9.40 30.04
N SER A 178 9.67 9.43 29.43
CA SER A 178 8.60 10.36 29.80
C SER A 178 7.39 9.72 30.49
N GLY A 179 7.28 8.40 30.50
CA GLY A 179 6.05 7.68 30.86
C GLY A 179 4.96 7.84 29.80
N GLY A 180 3.69 7.69 30.22
CA GLY A 180 2.52 7.81 29.34
C GLY A 180 2.02 6.47 28.79
N THR A 181 1.32 6.52 27.66
CA THR A 181 0.66 5.35 27.08
C THR A 181 1.03 5.19 25.60
N VAL A 182 1.42 3.99 25.17
CA VAL A 182 1.60 3.69 23.75
C VAL A 182 0.35 3.03 23.19
N LEU A 183 -0.13 3.53 22.05
CA LEU A 183 -1.21 2.91 21.28
C LEU A 183 -0.63 2.04 20.16
N THR A 184 -0.92 0.74 20.19
CA THR A 184 -0.36 -0.24 19.23
C THR A 184 -1.33 -1.39 18.94
N SER A 185 -0.95 -2.29 18.03
CA SER A 185 -1.54 -3.61 17.81
C SER A 185 -0.50 -4.73 17.86
N ASP A 186 0.76 -4.41 18.19
CA ASP A 186 1.83 -5.37 18.35
C ASP A 186 2.04 -5.73 19.83
N SER A 187 2.02 -7.02 20.13
CA SER A 187 2.22 -7.50 21.50
C SER A 187 3.67 -7.38 21.96
N ASP A 188 4.60 -7.22 21.01
CA ASP A 188 6.04 -7.15 21.31
C ASP A 188 6.38 -5.93 22.17
N LEU A 189 5.60 -4.84 22.08
CA LEU A 189 5.70 -3.68 22.97
C LEU A 189 5.48 -4.00 24.45
N LEU A 190 4.83 -5.11 24.80
CA LEU A 190 4.70 -5.56 26.20
C LEU A 190 6.01 -6.11 26.77
N VAL A 191 6.98 -6.43 25.90
CA VAL A 191 8.27 -7.00 26.27
C VAL A 191 9.34 -5.94 26.44
N HIS A 192 9.22 -4.82 25.71
CA HIS A 192 10.13 -3.69 25.84
C HIS A 192 10.11 -3.08 27.25
N ASP A 193 11.22 -2.47 27.65
CA ASP A 193 11.24 -1.62 28.84
C ASP A 193 10.54 -0.29 28.54
N LEU A 194 9.35 -0.14 29.12
CA LEU A 194 8.54 1.07 29.00
C LEU A 194 8.68 2.00 30.21
N GLY A 195 9.55 1.68 31.18
CA GLY A 195 9.63 2.38 32.46
C GLY A 195 8.27 2.40 33.19
N LYS A 196 7.72 3.60 33.41
CA LYS A 196 6.39 3.81 34.02
C LYS A 196 5.26 3.84 32.98
N GLY A 197 5.58 3.61 31.71
CA GLY A 197 4.62 3.63 30.62
C GLY A 197 3.67 2.43 30.62
N SER A 198 2.64 2.52 29.79
CA SER A 198 1.66 1.44 29.60
C SER A 198 1.32 1.23 28.12
N VAL A 199 0.83 0.05 27.79
CA VAL A 199 0.39 -0.30 26.43
C VAL A 199 -1.13 -0.35 26.38
N VAL A 200 -1.73 0.28 25.37
CA VAL A 200 -3.14 0.12 25.01
C VAL A 200 -3.23 -0.40 23.59
N PHE A 201 -3.98 -1.47 23.39
CA PHE A 201 -4.22 -1.99 22.06
C PHE A 201 -5.31 -1.19 21.36
N LEU A 202 -5.04 -0.75 20.12
CA LEU A 202 -5.95 0.05 19.30
C LEU A 202 -7.33 -0.59 19.14
N ARG A 203 -7.38 -1.92 19.04
CA ARG A 203 -8.64 -2.68 18.93
C ARG A 203 -9.51 -2.63 20.19
N ASP A 204 -8.93 -2.31 21.34
CA ASP A 204 -9.58 -2.32 22.65
C ASP A 204 -10.02 -0.91 23.06
N ILE A 205 -9.89 0.09 22.18
CA ILE A 205 -10.36 1.47 22.37
C ILE A 205 -11.78 1.61 21.81
N TYR A 206 -12.73 1.98 22.66
CA TYR A 206 -14.13 2.18 22.28
C TYR A 206 -14.77 3.34 23.06
N LEU A 207 -15.92 3.82 22.59
CA LEU A 207 -16.73 4.77 23.35
C LEU A 207 -17.64 4.01 24.31
N ASP A 208 -17.56 4.35 25.59
CA ASP A 208 -18.49 3.83 26.60
C ASP A 208 -19.85 4.56 26.55
N GLU A 209 -20.78 4.16 27.43
CA GLU A 209 -22.11 4.76 27.53
C GLU A 209 -22.08 6.26 27.86
N LYS A 210 -20.98 6.73 28.47
CA LYS A 210 -20.75 8.14 28.83
C LYS A 210 -19.96 8.90 27.75
N SER A 211 -19.69 8.28 26.60
CA SER A 211 -18.91 8.83 25.50
C SER A 211 -17.42 9.10 25.81
N HIS A 212 -16.88 8.45 26.84
CA HIS A 212 -15.43 8.42 27.13
C HIS A 212 -14.72 7.36 26.30
N LEU A 213 -13.44 7.56 26.00
CA LEU A 213 -12.60 6.56 25.35
C LEU A 213 -12.18 5.50 26.38
N ALA A 214 -13.02 4.49 26.56
CA ALA A 214 -12.69 3.34 27.38
C ALA A 214 -11.62 2.46 26.71
N CYS A 215 -10.71 1.94 27.52
CA CYS A 215 -9.61 1.09 27.07
C CYS A 215 -9.17 0.10 28.15
N ALA A 216 -8.28 -0.83 27.76
CA ALA A 216 -7.60 -1.76 28.66
C ALA A 216 -6.09 -1.49 28.61
N LYS A 217 -5.50 -1.10 29.77
CA LYS A 217 -4.09 -0.72 29.90
C LYS A 217 -3.25 -1.86 30.47
N PHE A 218 -2.20 -2.21 29.74
CA PHE A 218 -1.18 -3.15 30.17
C PHE A 218 0.01 -2.36 30.74
N SER A 219 0.11 -2.30 32.06
CA SER A 219 1.27 -1.71 32.74
C SER A 219 2.27 -2.82 33.06
N SER A 220 3.48 -2.73 32.49
CA SER A 220 4.54 -3.72 32.71
C SER A 220 4.86 -3.87 34.20
N ALA A 221 5.01 -2.74 34.92
CA ALA A 221 5.27 -2.73 36.36
C ALA A 221 4.17 -3.46 37.16
N TYR A 222 2.90 -3.18 36.87
CA TYR A 222 1.77 -3.82 37.55
C TYR A 222 1.70 -5.33 37.24
N ILE A 223 1.92 -5.71 35.98
CA ILE A 223 1.93 -7.11 35.55
C ILE A 223 3.05 -7.87 36.25
N CYS A 224 4.28 -7.33 36.26
CA CYS A 224 5.41 -7.93 36.96
C CYS A 224 5.13 -8.11 38.46
N GLU A 225 4.57 -7.09 39.13
CA GLU A 225 4.18 -7.18 40.54
C GLU A 225 3.18 -8.32 40.79
N LYS A 226 2.12 -8.42 39.98
CA LYS A 226 1.09 -9.48 40.13
C LYS A 226 1.60 -10.87 39.80
N LEU A 227 2.51 -10.98 38.84
CA LEU A 227 3.15 -12.24 38.48
C LEU A 227 4.31 -12.61 39.41
N LYS A 228 4.66 -11.73 40.37
CA LYS A 228 5.82 -11.88 41.27
C LYS A 228 7.13 -12.05 40.51
N LEU A 229 7.25 -11.34 39.38
CA LEU A 229 8.48 -11.19 38.63
C LEU A 229 9.31 -10.06 39.27
N ALA A 230 10.57 -10.32 39.60
CA ALA A 230 11.47 -9.43 40.32
C ALA A 230 11.87 -8.17 39.53
N SER A 231 11.73 -8.15 38.19
CA SER A 231 12.03 -6.97 37.38
C SER A 231 11.39 -6.98 35.98
N SER A 232 11.47 -5.87 35.26
CA SER A 232 11.14 -5.79 33.83
C SER A 232 12.02 -6.71 32.98
N ALA A 233 13.28 -6.98 33.35
CA ALA A 233 14.12 -7.95 32.65
C ALA A 233 13.53 -9.38 32.68
N GLU A 234 12.68 -9.68 33.67
CA GLU A 234 11.98 -10.96 33.73
C GLU A 234 10.74 -11.02 32.84
N ILE A 235 10.24 -9.89 32.31
CA ILE A 235 9.20 -9.92 31.27
C ILE A 235 9.77 -10.49 29.96
N CYS A 236 11.04 -10.19 29.64
CA CYS A 236 11.75 -10.83 28.53
C CYS A 236 11.88 -12.34 28.74
N ARG A 237 12.22 -12.76 29.97
CA ARG A 237 12.27 -14.19 30.35
C ARG A 237 10.91 -14.85 30.17
N PHE A 238 9.85 -14.24 30.69
CA PHE A 238 8.49 -14.73 30.56
C PHE A 238 8.01 -14.84 29.10
N ALA A 239 8.28 -13.79 28.32
CA ALA A 239 7.93 -13.73 26.91
C ALA A 239 8.67 -14.77 26.08
N TYR A 240 9.97 -15.01 26.37
CA TYR A 240 10.74 -16.08 25.77
C TYR A 240 10.16 -17.46 26.08
N GLU A 241 9.84 -17.75 27.34
CA GLU A 241 9.22 -19.03 27.73
C GLU A 241 7.85 -19.23 27.07
N ARG A 242 7.07 -18.14 26.92
CA ARG A 242 5.81 -18.18 26.16
C ARG A 242 6.04 -18.49 24.68
N LYS A 243 7.06 -17.91 24.05
CA LYS A 243 7.44 -18.17 22.65
C LYS A 243 7.90 -19.62 22.45
N SER A 244 8.75 -20.11 23.35
CA SER A 244 9.32 -21.47 23.34
C SER A 244 8.28 -22.55 23.67
N SER A 245 7.31 -22.22 24.53
CA SER A 245 6.27 -23.15 24.99
C SER A 245 4.85 -22.56 24.77
N PRO A 246 4.34 -22.54 23.52
CA PRO A 246 3.05 -21.90 23.19
C PRO A 246 1.84 -22.49 23.91
N HIS A 247 1.94 -23.76 24.34
CA HIS A 247 0.85 -24.51 24.97
C HIS A 247 0.90 -24.51 26.50
N SER A 248 1.95 -23.95 27.11
CA SER A 248 2.09 -23.94 28.58
C SER A 248 1.07 -23.03 29.25
N THR A 249 0.57 -23.46 30.40
CA THR A 249 -0.27 -22.67 31.30
C THR A 249 0.56 -21.60 32.02
N LEU A 250 -0.09 -20.57 32.57
CA LEU A 250 0.61 -19.51 33.29
C LEU A 250 1.47 -20.06 34.45
N PRO A 251 1.01 -20.97 35.33
CA PRO A 251 1.85 -21.53 36.39
C PRO A 251 3.10 -22.26 35.87
N GLN A 252 2.98 -22.98 34.75
CA GLN A 252 4.10 -23.68 34.13
C GLN A 252 5.16 -22.68 33.63
N LEU A 253 4.74 -21.61 32.96
CA LEU A 253 5.67 -20.57 32.48
C LEU A 253 6.40 -19.88 33.62
N LEU A 254 5.70 -19.54 34.71
CA LEU A 254 6.32 -18.94 35.88
C LEU A 254 7.34 -19.90 36.52
N GLN A 255 7.03 -21.19 36.55
CA GLN A 255 7.99 -22.21 36.98
C GLN A 255 9.21 -22.27 36.05
N ASP A 256 9.02 -22.19 34.74
CA ASP A 256 10.10 -22.22 33.75
C ASP A 256 10.96 -20.95 33.79
N CYS A 257 10.39 -19.79 34.17
CA CYS A 257 11.13 -18.56 34.37
C CYS A 257 12.19 -18.67 35.48
N VAL A 258 11.91 -19.45 36.54
CA VAL A 258 12.82 -19.69 37.68
C VAL A 258 13.88 -20.75 37.36
N ARG A 259 13.61 -21.64 36.39
CA ARG A 259 14.57 -22.67 35.99
C ARG A 259 15.73 -22.07 35.18
N PRO A 260 16.91 -22.71 35.19
CA PRO A 260 18.01 -22.35 34.30
C PRO A 260 17.55 -22.37 32.84
N ILE A 261 18.06 -21.41 32.07
CA ILE A 261 17.73 -21.25 30.65
C ILE A 261 18.32 -22.42 29.87
N ALA A 262 17.48 -23.25 29.26
CA ALA A 262 17.94 -24.41 28.50
C ALA A 262 18.70 -24.02 27.22
N ASP A 263 18.18 -23.01 26.50
CA ASP A 263 18.79 -22.44 25.30
C ASP A 263 19.24 -21.00 25.57
N HIS A 264 20.46 -20.88 26.08
CA HIS A 264 21.07 -19.58 26.38
C HIS A 264 21.31 -18.73 25.12
N ILE A 265 21.58 -19.36 23.98
CA ILE A 265 21.86 -18.66 22.73
C ILE A 265 20.56 -18.04 22.21
N GLY A 266 19.51 -18.85 22.06
CA GLY A 266 18.20 -18.38 21.61
C GLY A 266 17.59 -17.35 22.55
N TYR A 267 17.80 -17.46 23.87
CA TYR A 267 17.36 -16.44 24.82
C TYR A 267 18.12 -15.12 24.65
N THR A 268 19.43 -15.17 24.45
CA THR A 268 20.25 -13.97 24.26
C THR A 268 19.89 -13.27 22.95
N GLU A 269 19.69 -14.03 21.87
CA GLU A 269 19.18 -13.52 20.59
C GLU A 269 17.81 -12.88 20.74
N PHE A 270 16.90 -13.53 21.46
CA PHE A 270 15.58 -12.98 21.75
C PHE A 270 15.66 -11.67 22.54
N CYS A 271 16.46 -11.61 23.60
CA CYS A 271 16.61 -10.38 24.40
C CYS A 271 17.19 -9.23 23.58
N ARG A 272 18.11 -9.54 22.65
CA ARG A 272 18.72 -8.54 21.76
C ARG A 272 17.68 -7.76 20.98
N GLU A 273 16.59 -8.40 20.53
CA GLU A 273 15.52 -7.73 19.79
C GLU A 273 14.86 -6.58 20.58
N TYR A 274 14.83 -6.68 21.92
CA TYR A 274 14.16 -5.72 22.79
C TYR A 274 15.12 -4.76 23.50
N LEU A 275 16.38 -5.15 23.66
CA LEU A 275 17.43 -4.37 24.35
C LEU A 275 18.30 -3.57 23.38
N ASP A 276 18.74 -4.21 22.30
CA ASP A 276 19.66 -3.62 21.34
C ASP A 276 18.82 -3.12 20.16
N HIS A 277 18.18 -1.97 20.35
CA HIS A 277 17.39 -1.31 19.30
C HIS A 277 18.25 -1.11 18.04
N ALA A 278 18.00 -1.92 17.01
CA ALA A 278 18.77 -1.87 15.80
C ALA A 278 18.44 -0.60 15.01
N VAL A 279 19.41 0.33 14.97
CA VAL A 279 19.30 1.60 14.28
C VAL A 279 20.31 1.65 13.14
N ALA A 280 19.82 1.92 11.92
CA ALA A 280 20.68 2.14 10.77
C ALA A 280 21.41 3.48 10.89
N PRO A 281 22.70 3.54 10.53
CA PRO A 281 23.42 4.80 10.46
C PRO A 281 22.82 5.68 9.36
N ILE A 282 22.57 6.96 9.68
CA ILE A 282 22.08 7.93 8.69
C ILE A 282 23.17 8.20 7.64
N PRO A 283 22.90 8.01 6.34
CA PRO A 283 23.84 8.31 5.28
C PRO A 283 24.29 9.76 5.26
N VAL A 284 25.54 9.97 4.83
CA VAL A 284 26.06 11.29 4.48
C VAL A 284 26.14 11.37 2.95
N SER A 285 25.59 12.46 2.40
CA SER A 285 25.65 12.73 0.97
C SER A 285 27.08 12.97 0.47
N ALA A 286 27.28 12.92 -0.85
CA ALA A 286 28.53 13.31 -1.51
C ALA A 286 29.03 14.73 -1.14
N TYR A 287 28.16 15.58 -0.61
CA TYR A 287 28.44 16.96 -0.19
C TYR A 287 28.64 17.11 1.33
N GLY A 288 28.71 16.02 2.09
CA GLY A 288 28.95 16.06 3.54
C GLY A 288 27.70 16.37 4.38
N MET A 289 26.51 16.41 3.79
CA MET A 289 25.25 16.62 4.53
C MET A 289 24.56 15.31 4.87
N SER A 290 24.06 15.17 6.11
CA SER A 290 23.24 14.03 6.54
C SER A 290 21.91 13.98 5.79
N ILE A 291 21.56 12.79 5.29
CA ILE A 291 20.31 12.55 4.57
C ILE A 291 19.12 12.62 5.52
N GLN A 292 18.15 13.46 5.17
CA GLN A 292 16.92 13.62 5.94
C GLN A 292 15.89 12.59 5.48
N ILE A 293 15.64 11.57 6.31
CA ILE A 293 14.69 10.50 5.98
C ILE A 293 13.24 10.83 6.36
N ASP A 294 13.02 11.85 7.20
CA ASP A 294 11.72 12.20 7.80
C ASP A 294 10.59 12.47 6.80
N HIS A 295 10.92 12.73 5.53
CA HIS A 295 9.94 13.01 4.48
C HIS A 295 9.77 11.86 3.48
N LEU A 296 10.52 10.77 3.65
CA LEU A 296 10.49 9.63 2.76
C LEU A 296 9.32 8.69 3.07
N ASP A 297 9.01 7.85 2.10
CA ASP A 297 8.27 6.61 2.26
C ASP A 297 9.12 5.58 3.04
N PRO A 298 8.53 4.75 3.92
CA PRO A 298 9.25 3.69 4.63
C PRO A 298 10.18 2.83 3.75
N ARG A 299 9.72 2.39 2.57
CA ARG A 299 10.52 1.52 1.68
C ARG A 299 11.67 2.27 1.02
N ILE A 300 11.46 3.56 0.75
CA ILE A 300 12.46 4.42 0.13
C ILE A 300 13.51 4.79 1.17
N SER A 301 13.10 5.15 2.38
CA SER A 301 13.98 5.35 3.54
C SER A 301 14.87 4.13 3.74
N GLU A 302 14.29 2.94 3.83
CA GLU A 302 15.05 1.72 4.09
C GLU A 302 16.10 1.46 3.00
N MET A 303 15.72 1.60 1.73
CA MET A 303 16.66 1.48 0.61
C MET A 303 17.79 2.51 0.72
N MET A 304 17.48 3.77 1.04
CA MET A 304 18.49 4.84 1.19
C MET A 304 19.45 4.55 2.35
N LEU A 305 18.95 4.08 3.49
CA LEU A 305 19.74 3.71 4.67
C LEU A 305 20.67 2.51 4.40
N GLN A 306 20.28 1.58 3.52
CA GLN A 306 21.14 0.47 3.09
C GLN A 306 22.31 0.92 2.21
N LEU A 307 22.23 2.07 1.53
CA LEU A 307 23.27 2.50 0.57
C LEU A 307 24.63 2.76 1.20
N THR A 308 24.69 3.02 2.51
CA THR A 308 25.93 3.30 3.28
C THR A 308 26.45 2.12 4.08
N GLN A 309 25.72 1.01 4.15
CA GLN A 309 26.13 -0.12 4.98
C GLN A 309 27.35 -0.80 4.35
N LYS A 310 28.53 -0.52 4.92
CA LYS A 310 29.71 -1.37 4.77
C LYS A 310 29.53 -2.55 5.71
N VAL A 311 29.13 -3.71 5.18
CA VAL A 311 29.02 -4.94 5.97
C VAL A 311 30.38 -5.23 6.61
N GLY A 312 30.39 -5.51 7.91
CA GLY A 312 31.60 -5.82 8.66
C GLY A 312 32.38 -7.01 8.10
N GLN A 313 33.71 -6.91 8.21
CA GLN A 313 34.77 -7.90 8.01
C GLN A 313 34.85 -8.70 6.69
N THR A 314 33.80 -8.77 5.87
CA THR A 314 33.88 -9.25 4.49
C THR A 314 33.78 -8.05 3.55
N ASN A 315 34.83 -7.81 2.77
CA ASN A 315 34.92 -6.75 1.75
C ASN A 315 33.90 -6.90 0.59
N GLU A 316 32.86 -7.71 0.73
CA GLU A 316 31.86 -7.88 -0.33
C GLU A 316 30.72 -6.86 -0.17
N PRO A 317 30.53 -5.97 -1.16
CA PRO A 317 29.39 -5.07 -1.16
C PRO A 317 28.10 -5.88 -1.32
N CYS A 318 27.20 -5.79 -0.34
CA CYS A 318 25.84 -6.30 -0.49
C CYS A 318 25.03 -5.26 -1.28
N ASP A 319 24.34 -5.69 -2.32
CA ASP A 319 23.43 -4.83 -3.06
C ASP A 319 22.24 -4.46 -2.17
N PRO A 320 21.84 -3.17 -2.12
CA PRO A 320 20.65 -2.74 -1.39
C PRO A 320 19.42 -3.48 -1.91
N ILE A 321 18.52 -3.80 -1.00
CA ILE A 321 17.31 -4.57 -1.25
C ILE A 321 16.11 -3.65 -1.11
N ILE A 322 15.17 -3.77 -2.05
CA ILE A 322 13.86 -3.12 -1.96
C ILE A 322 12.73 -4.13 -2.17
N PHE A 323 11.80 -4.15 -1.21
CA PHE A 323 10.58 -4.96 -1.26
C PHE A 323 9.42 -4.11 -1.78
N LEU A 324 9.11 -4.27 -3.07
CA LEU A 324 7.95 -3.62 -3.67
C LEU A 324 6.67 -4.30 -3.16
N PRO A 325 5.64 -3.53 -2.77
CA PRO A 325 4.43 -4.13 -2.22
C PRO A 325 3.70 -4.96 -3.28
N VAL A 326 3.05 -6.05 -2.84
CA VAL A 326 2.17 -6.85 -3.69
C VAL A 326 0.98 -5.99 -4.09
N LEU A 327 0.78 -5.80 -5.39
CA LEU A 327 -0.37 -5.09 -5.96
C LEU A 327 -1.56 -6.03 -6.06
N LEU A 328 -2.79 -5.48 -6.05
CA LEU A 328 -3.95 -6.24 -6.48
C LEU A 328 -3.88 -6.38 -8.01
N GLU A 329 -3.33 -7.49 -8.48
CA GLU A 329 -3.01 -7.74 -9.88
C GLU A 329 -3.31 -9.20 -10.28
N ASN A 330 -3.40 -9.51 -11.57
CA ASN A 330 -3.60 -10.89 -12.01
C ASN A 330 -2.34 -11.74 -11.72
N PRO A 331 -2.40 -12.75 -10.83
CA PRO A 331 -1.25 -13.58 -10.47
C PRO A 331 -0.79 -14.52 -11.60
N GLN A 332 -1.62 -14.75 -12.63
CA GLN A 332 -1.27 -15.57 -13.80
C GLN A 332 -0.44 -14.80 -14.85
N ARG A 333 -0.40 -13.46 -14.77
CA ARG A 333 0.41 -12.59 -15.64
C ARG A 333 1.75 -12.27 -15.00
N GLY A 334 2.66 -11.64 -15.75
CA GLY A 334 3.88 -11.05 -15.18
C GLY A 334 3.57 -9.99 -14.12
N SER A 335 4.52 -9.65 -13.26
CA SER A 335 4.31 -8.60 -12.26
C SER A 335 4.15 -7.23 -12.90
N ALA A 336 3.18 -6.44 -12.44
CA ALA A 336 2.93 -5.08 -12.91
C ALA A 336 4.07 -4.09 -12.64
N TRP A 337 5.01 -4.46 -11.76
CA TRP A 337 6.24 -3.71 -11.51
C TRP A 337 7.25 -3.77 -12.65
N GLU A 338 7.06 -4.69 -13.62
CA GLU A 338 8.00 -4.94 -14.70
C GLU A 338 8.24 -3.72 -15.58
N GLN A 339 7.18 -3.15 -16.15
CA GLN A 339 7.26 -2.12 -17.18
C GLN A 339 7.73 -0.77 -16.63
N SER A 340 7.63 -0.58 -15.31
CA SER A 340 8.11 0.62 -14.62
C SER A 340 9.55 0.51 -14.10
N THR A 341 10.25 -0.59 -14.39
CA THR A 341 11.66 -0.80 -13.97
C THR A 341 12.58 0.35 -14.40
N PRO A 342 12.54 0.87 -15.65
CA PRO A 342 13.43 1.96 -16.07
C PRO A 342 13.31 3.22 -15.18
N ILE A 343 12.11 3.52 -14.69
CA ILE A 343 11.85 4.65 -13.77
C ILE A 343 12.58 4.46 -12.45
N ARG A 344 12.53 3.25 -11.90
CA ARG A 344 13.25 2.92 -10.67
C ARG A 344 14.75 2.85 -10.90
N GLN A 345 15.23 2.38 -12.05
CA GLN A 345 16.66 2.38 -12.38
C GLN A 345 17.26 3.79 -12.36
N LEU A 346 16.57 4.80 -12.91
CA LEU A 346 17.04 6.18 -12.79
C LEU A 346 17.04 6.64 -11.34
N ALA A 347 16.01 6.31 -10.59
CA ALA A 347 15.96 6.70 -9.19
C ALA A 347 17.11 6.08 -8.39
N TYR A 348 17.42 4.80 -8.59
CA TYR A 348 18.59 4.16 -7.98
C TYR A 348 19.91 4.78 -8.44
N THR A 349 19.98 5.19 -9.71
CA THR A 349 21.15 5.89 -10.27
C THR A 349 21.36 7.24 -9.59
N ILE A 350 20.29 8.04 -9.45
CA ILE A 350 20.35 9.32 -8.75
C ILE A 350 20.66 9.11 -7.26
N ALA A 351 20.10 8.07 -6.63
CA ALA A 351 20.42 7.73 -5.25
C ALA A 351 21.94 7.48 -5.06
N ARG A 352 22.59 6.83 -6.02
CA ARG A 352 24.05 6.63 -6.04
C ARG A 352 24.85 7.89 -6.34
N TRP A 353 24.29 8.86 -7.07
CA TRP A 353 24.92 10.19 -7.19
C TRP A 353 24.88 10.94 -5.85
N ILE A 354 23.79 10.78 -5.08
CA ILE A 354 23.62 11.43 -3.77
C ILE A 354 24.47 10.74 -2.70
N ILE A 355 24.48 9.41 -2.67
CA ILE A 355 25.22 8.56 -1.73
C ILE A 355 26.15 7.65 -2.53
N PRO A 356 27.39 8.09 -2.82
CA PRO A 356 28.36 7.30 -3.57
C PRO A 356 28.68 5.98 -2.85
N GLY A 357 28.77 4.90 -3.62
CA GLY A 357 29.08 3.56 -3.10
C GLY A 357 29.48 2.59 -4.22
N SER A 358 29.89 1.38 -3.85
CA SER A 358 30.43 0.37 -4.78
C SER A 358 29.38 -0.54 -5.41
N SER A 359 28.15 -0.57 -4.90
CA SER A 359 27.11 -1.44 -5.46
C SER A 359 26.56 -0.88 -6.77
N SER A 360 26.54 -1.74 -7.78
CA SER A 360 26.13 -1.45 -9.15
C SER A 360 24.68 -1.87 -9.45
N THR A 361 24.00 -2.53 -8.51
CA THR A 361 22.61 -2.95 -8.68
C THR A 361 21.78 -2.75 -7.41
N VAL A 362 20.46 -2.75 -7.57
CA VAL A 362 19.49 -2.84 -6.47
C VAL A 362 18.68 -4.13 -6.66
N GLN A 363 18.52 -4.91 -5.59
CA GLN A 363 17.75 -6.15 -5.62
C GLN A 363 16.26 -5.88 -5.37
N GLU A 364 15.43 -6.06 -6.39
CA GLU A 364 13.99 -5.85 -6.30
C GLU A 364 13.24 -7.14 -6.00
N TYR A 365 12.55 -7.19 -4.87
CA TYR A 365 11.59 -8.23 -4.53
C TYR A 365 10.19 -7.75 -4.87
N ARG A 366 9.62 -8.31 -5.95
CA ARG A 366 8.32 -7.90 -6.52
C ARG A 366 7.20 -8.86 -6.15
N ARG A 367 7.32 -10.11 -6.63
CA ARG A 367 6.49 -11.26 -6.24
C ARG A 367 7.42 -12.34 -5.70
N VAL A 368 7.28 -12.67 -4.43
CA VAL A 368 8.11 -13.68 -3.76
C VAL A 368 7.28 -14.94 -3.60
N ASN A 369 7.67 -16.01 -4.29
CA ASN A 369 6.98 -17.31 -4.21
C ASN A 369 7.53 -18.19 -3.10
N THR A 370 8.84 -18.10 -2.83
CA THR A 370 9.53 -18.89 -1.82
C THR A 370 10.44 -18.00 -0.99
N THR A 371 10.74 -18.42 0.24
CA THR A 371 11.56 -17.66 1.19
C THR A 371 13.04 -17.60 0.81
N VAL A 372 13.47 -18.41 -0.16
CA VAL A 372 14.86 -18.50 -0.67
C VAL A 372 15.04 -17.87 -2.06
N GLN A 373 13.98 -17.27 -2.61
CA GLN A 373 14.02 -16.63 -3.93
C GLN A 373 14.99 -15.45 -3.91
N LYS A 374 15.84 -15.29 -4.93
CA LYS A 374 16.65 -14.08 -5.11
C LYS A 374 15.82 -12.95 -5.72
N GLY A 375 16.13 -11.71 -5.32
CA GLY A 375 15.59 -10.51 -5.93
C GLY A 375 15.97 -10.37 -7.41
N ARG A 376 15.22 -9.56 -8.15
CA ARG A 376 15.58 -9.20 -9.51
C ARG A 376 16.54 -8.02 -9.50
N GLN A 377 17.67 -8.16 -10.19
CA GLN A 377 18.65 -7.09 -10.28
C GLN A 377 18.14 -5.95 -11.16
N ALA A 378 18.14 -4.73 -10.61
CA ALA A 378 17.95 -3.49 -11.34
C ALA A 378 19.30 -2.75 -11.39
N PRO A 379 20.02 -2.77 -12.53
CA PRO A 379 21.33 -2.14 -12.61
C PRO A 379 21.21 -0.61 -12.53
N VAL A 380 22.18 -0.03 -11.83
CA VAL A 380 22.44 1.41 -11.82
C VAL A 380 23.08 1.80 -13.15
N LEU A 381 22.59 2.88 -13.74
CA LEU A 381 23.08 3.38 -15.04
C LEU A 381 24.38 4.15 -14.85
N SER A 382 25.19 4.26 -15.91
CA SER A 382 26.28 5.22 -15.91
C SER A 382 25.75 6.65 -15.78
N GLU A 383 26.57 7.58 -15.31
CA GLU A 383 26.15 8.99 -15.15
C GLU A 383 25.62 9.58 -16.47
N ARG A 384 26.27 9.25 -17.59
CA ARG A 384 25.86 9.70 -18.93
C ARG A 384 24.49 9.14 -19.32
N GLU A 385 24.28 7.82 -19.16
CA GLU A 385 23.01 7.18 -19.47
C GLU A 385 21.89 7.69 -18.58
N GLY A 386 22.14 7.85 -17.27
CA GLY A 386 21.18 8.42 -16.33
C GLY A 386 20.78 9.84 -16.70
N LYS A 387 21.74 10.71 -17.03
CA LYS A 387 21.44 12.07 -17.51
C LYS A 387 20.66 12.05 -18.83
N ASN A 388 21.07 11.25 -19.81
CA ASN A 388 20.34 11.15 -21.08
C ASN A 388 18.89 10.72 -20.87
N TRP A 389 18.67 9.69 -20.06
CA TRP A 389 17.33 9.19 -19.76
C TRP A 389 16.48 10.22 -19.01
N ALA A 390 17.08 10.97 -18.07
CA ALA A 390 16.43 12.10 -17.40
C ALA A 390 16.00 13.22 -18.37
N HIS A 391 16.82 13.55 -19.38
CA HIS A 391 16.45 14.51 -20.41
C HIS A 391 15.33 13.98 -21.32
N GLU A 392 15.41 12.71 -21.73
CA GLU A 392 14.40 12.08 -22.58
C GLU A 392 13.03 12.01 -21.92
N ILE A 393 12.98 11.58 -20.66
CA ILE A 393 11.73 11.50 -19.91
C ILE A 393 11.15 12.90 -19.66
N THR A 394 11.99 13.89 -19.36
CA THR A 394 11.55 15.29 -19.20
C THR A 394 10.93 15.84 -20.49
N ARG A 395 11.59 15.61 -21.64
CA ARG A 395 11.06 16.01 -22.95
C ARG A 395 9.73 15.32 -23.25
N LEU A 396 9.62 14.04 -22.93
CA LEU A 396 8.37 13.28 -23.10
C LEU A 396 7.25 13.86 -22.23
N MET A 397 7.51 14.11 -20.96
CA MET A 397 6.54 14.69 -20.02
C MET A 397 6.07 16.07 -20.51
N SER A 398 6.98 16.91 -21.01
CA SER A 398 6.64 18.24 -21.57
C SER A 398 5.75 18.14 -22.82
N THR A 399 6.07 17.19 -23.71
CA THR A 399 5.28 16.92 -24.92
C THR A 399 3.86 16.47 -24.56
N ILE A 400 3.74 15.54 -23.60
CA ILE A 400 2.45 15.02 -23.16
C ILE A 400 1.64 16.12 -22.46
N LYS A 401 2.24 16.89 -21.55
CA LYS A 401 1.60 18.01 -20.84
C LYS A 401 1.03 19.04 -21.81
N SER A 402 1.78 19.39 -22.85
CA SER A 402 1.31 20.28 -23.91
C SER A 402 0.16 19.65 -24.72
N GLY A 403 0.27 18.34 -25.01
CA GLY A 403 -0.73 17.57 -25.73
C GLY A 403 -2.05 17.36 -24.98
N THR A 404 -2.07 17.46 -23.65
CA THR A 404 -3.28 17.33 -22.81
C THR A 404 -3.92 18.66 -22.44
N GLN A 405 -3.45 19.78 -23.02
CA GLN A 405 -4.01 21.12 -22.77
C GLN A 405 -4.06 21.49 -21.28
N GLY A 406 -3.09 20.99 -20.49
CA GLY A 406 -3.00 21.28 -19.06
C GLY A 406 -3.80 20.36 -18.14
N ASP A 407 -4.56 19.38 -18.64
CA ASP A 407 -5.10 18.31 -17.79
C ASP A 407 -3.94 17.44 -17.28
N MET A 408 -3.55 17.70 -16.04
CA MET A 408 -2.40 17.04 -15.40
C MET A 408 -2.70 15.58 -15.05
N SER A 409 -3.93 15.25 -14.64
CA SER A 409 -4.30 13.87 -14.33
C SER A 409 -4.22 13.03 -15.60
N LEU A 410 -4.82 13.51 -16.69
CA LEU A 410 -4.74 12.84 -18.00
C LEU A 410 -3.29 12.76 -18.51
N ALA A 411 -2.48 13.81 -18.31
CA ALA A 411 -1.06 13.81 -18.70
C ALA A 411 -0.29 12.68 -18.03
N TRP A 412 -0.47 12.49 -16.72
CA TRP A 412 0.20 11.41 -15.98
C TRP A 412 -0.25 10.04 -16.44
N HIS A 413 -1.55 9.81 -16.66
CA HIS A 413 -2.05 8.55 -17.21
C HIS A 413 -1.45 8.25 -18.59
N ILE A 414 -1.42 9.23 -19.49
CA ILE A 414 -0.81 9.07 -20.83
C ILE A 414 0.69 8.77 -20.72
N LEU A 415 1.39 9.41 -19.78
CA LEU A 415 2.81 9.14 -19.53
C LEU A 415 3.03 7.70 -19.07
N TYR A 416 2.24 7.21 -18.11
CA TYR A 416 2.34 5.83 -17.62
C TYR A 416 2.13 4.82 -18.75
N LEU A 417 1.07 5.02 -19.54
CA LEU A 417 0.76 4.17 -20.70
C LEU A 417 1.85 4.21 -21.77
N THR A 418 2.36 5.41 -22.07
CA THR A 418 3.41 5.61 -23.06
C THR A 418 4.69 4.87 -22.68
N LEU A 419 5.12 4.97 -21.42
CA LEU A 419 6.33 4.29 -20.94
C LEU A 419 6.14 2.76 -20.88
N ASP A 420 4.97 2.29 -20.46
CA ASP A 420 4.64 0.86 -20.47
C ASP A 420 4.75 0.26 -21.88
N ILE A 421 4.14 0.91 -22.87
CA ILE A 421 4.11 0.44 -24.25
C ILE A 421 5.50 0.48 -24.87
N ARG A 422 6.27 1.56 -24.65
CA ARG A 422 7.67 1.65 -25.13
C ARG A 422 8.51 0.51 -24.58
N TYR A 423 8.46 0.29 -23.27
CA TYR A 423 9.20 -0.80 -22.64
C TYR A 423 8.83 -2.16 -23.26
N CYS A 424 7.53 -2.44 -23.42
CA CYS A 424 7.08 -3.69 -24.03
C CYS A 424 7.61 -3.87 -25.46
N GLN A 425 7.59 -2.81 -26.28
CA GLN A 425 8.12 -2.83 -27.64
C GLN A 425 9.63 -3.08 -27.68
N GLU A 426 10.40 -2.42 -26.81
CA GLU A 426 11.85 -2.60 -26.69
C GLU A 426 12.24 -4.04 -26.35
N VAL A 427 11.45 -4.70 -25.49
CA VAL A 427 11.68 -6.10 -25.11
C VAL A 427 10.97 -7.12 -26.01
N GLY A 428 10.37 -6.68 -27.12
CA GLY A 428 9.70 -7.55 -28.10
C GLY A 428 8.42 -8.24 -27.58
N LYS A 429 7.72 -7.64 -26.60
CA LYS A 429 6.48 -8.14 -26.01
C LYS A 429 5.28 -7.26 -26.39
N HIS A 430 4.10 -7.85 -26.37
CA HIS A 430 2.86 -7.09 -26.53
C HIS A 430 2.45 -6.44 -25.20
N SER A 431 2.12 -5.14 -25.22
CA SER A 431 1.69 -4.42 -24.02
C SER A 431 0.25 -4.77 -23.66
N HIS A 432 0.04 -5.23 -22.41
CA HIS A 432 -1.30 -5.42 -21.85
C HIS A 432 -2.06 -4.10 -21.77
N ALA A 433 -1.36 -2.99 -21.46
CA ALA A 433 -1.97 -1.67 -21.44
C ALA A 433 -2.51 -1.25 -22.81
N LEU A 434 -1.75 -1.49 -23.88
CA LEU A 434 -2.21 -1.25 -25.24
C LEU A 434 -3.43 -2.11 -25.59
N GLN A 435 -3.40 -3.41 -25.29
CA GLN A 435 -4.51 -4.33 -25.55
C GLN A 435 -5.82 -3.85 -24.91
N ILE A 436 -5.76 -3.37 -23.67
CA ILE A 436 -6.94 -2.87 -22.94
C ILE A 436 -7.43 -1.55 -23.53
N LEU A 437 -6.52 -0.65 -23.92
CA LEU A 437 -6.90 0.59 -24.62
C LEU A 437 -7.60 0.28 -25.95
N GLU A 438 -7.06 -0.61 -26.78
CA GLU A 438 -7.65 -1.03 -28.05
C GLU A 438 -9.03 -1.66 -27.86
N THR A 439 -9.17 -2.55 -26.87
CA THR A 439 -10.44 -3.19 -26.54
C THR A 439 -11.50 -2.18 -26.09
N SER A 440 -11.09 -1.16 -25.33
CA SER A 440 -11.99 -0.09 -24.86
C SER A 440 -12.53 0.80 -25.97
N LEU A 441 -11.84 0.88 -27.12
CA LEU A 441 -12.32 1.62 -28.30
C LEU A 441 -13.44 0.89 -29.03
N GLN A 442 -13.45 -0.44 -28.96
CA GLN A 442 -14.37 -1.29 -29.73
C GLN A 442 -15.61 -1.73 -28.94
N LYS A 443 -15.52 -1.77 -27.60
CA LYS A 443 -16.55 -2.35 -26.73
C LYS A 443 -16.80 -1.44 -25.52
N GLN A 444 -18.06 -1.30 -25.12
CA GLN A 444 -18.36 -0.73 -23.80
C GLN A 444 -17.81 -1.65 -22.71
N LEU A 445 -17.21 -1.07 -21.68
CA LEU A 445 -16.58 -1.82 -20.58
C LEU A 445 -17.55 -2.84 -19.99
N PHE A 446 -17.11 -4.10 -19.97
CA PHE A 446 -17.87 -5.21 -19.43
C PHE A 446 -18.00 -5.07 -17.91
N LYS A 447 -19.22 -5.28 -17.39
CA LYS A 447 -19.44 -5.65 -16.00
C LYS A 447 -19.49 -7.18 -15.97
N PRO A 448 -18.69 -7.88 -15.12
CA PRO A 448 -17.88 -7.41 -13.99
C PRO A 448 -16.49 -6.81 -14.34
N VAL A 449 -15.84 -6.17 -13.35
CA VAL A 449 -14.45 -5.69 -13.44
C VAL A 449 -13.51 -6.90 -13.54
N SER A 450 -13.06 -7.20 -14.74
CA SER A 450 -12.21 -8.37 -15.01
C SER A 450 -10.81 -8.25 -14.41
N TRP A 451 -10.14 -9.39 -14.23
CA TRP A 451 -8.74 -9.44 -13.82
C TRP A 451 -7.77 -8.73 -14.77
N ASP A 452 -8.15 -8.57 -16.03
CA ASP A 452 -7.38 -7.78 -16.99
C ASP A 452 -7.45 -6.28 -16.71
N ILE A 453 -8.61 -5.78 -16.29
CA ILE A 453 -8.77 -4.39 -15.83
C ILE A 453 -8.04 -4.19 -14.50
N VAL A 454 -8.17 -5.14 -13.57
CA VAL A 454 -7.43 -5.11 -12.29
C VAL A 454 -5.93 -5.05 -12.53
N HIS A 455 -5.40 -5.89 -13.43
CA HIS A 455 -3.99 -5.87 -13.77
C HIS A 455 -3.55 -4.60 -14.51
N PHE A 456 -4.41 -4.03 -15.36
CA PHE A 456 -4.16 -2.74 -15.99
C PHE A 456 -4.04 -1.60 -14.96
N ALA A 457 -4.94 -1.53 -13.98
CA ALA A 457 -4.85 -0.57 -12.89
C ALA A 457 -3.56 -0.77 -12.06
N ALA A 458 -3.14 -2.02 -11.84
CA ALA A 458 -1.88 -2.32 -11.17
C ALA A 458 -0.66 -1.78 -11.95
N HIS A 459 -0.64 -1.82 -13.29
CA HIS A 459 0.43 -1.19 -14.08
C HIS A 459 0.48 0.33 -13.85
N LEU A 460 -0.67 1.00 -13.82
CA LEU A 460 -0.74 2.44 -13.55
C LEU A 460 -0.24 2.76 -12.14
N GLN A 461 -0.62 1.97 -11.14
CA GLN A 461 -0.13 2.10 -9.76
C GLN A 461 1.38 1.89 -9.65
N ALA A 462 1.91 0.87 -10.33
CA ALA A 462 3.34 0.57 -10.34
C ALA A 462 4.15 1.71 -10.97
N ALA A 463 3.67 2.26 -12.10
CA ALA A 463 4.28 3.41 -12.75
C ALA A 463 4.23 4.66 -11.87
N TYR A 464 3.06 4.99 -11.31
CA TYR A 464 2.87 6.10 -10.37
C TYR A 464 3.86 6.00 -9.19
N TYR A 465 3.91 4.84 -8.53
CA TYR A 465 4.78 4.67 -7.36
C TYR A 465 6.27 4.71 -7.73
N SER A 466 6.64 4.23 -8.92
CA SER A 466 8.01 4.35 -9.42
C SER A 466 8.42 5.81 -9.64
N PHE A 467 7.50 6.65 -10.13
CA PHE A 467 7.73 8.11 -10.21
C PHE A 467 7.76 8.77 -8.83
N ARG A 468 6.95 8.31 -7.88
CA ARG A 468 7.02 8.76 -6.49
C ARG A 468 8.40 8.46 -5.88
N LEU A 469 8.93 7.27 -6.14
CA LEU A 469 10.28 6.88 -5.72
C LEU A 469 11.33 7.82 -6.33
N LEU A 470 11.26 8.04 -7.64
CA LEU A 470 12.14 9.00 -8.33
C LEU A 470 12.05 10.41 -7.74
N LYS A 471 10.84 10.92 -7.50
CA LYS A 471 10.60 12.25 -6.89
C LYS A 471 11.24 12.36 -5.51
N GLN A 472 10.99 11.38 -4.64
CA GLN A 472 11.52 11.40 -3.27
C GLN A 472 13.04 11.29 -3.24
N VAL A 473 13.64 10.40 -4.04
CA VAL A 473 15.11 10.32 -4.14
C VAL A 473 15.68 11.64 -4.66
N LEU A 474 15.09 12.21 -5.72
CA LEU A 474 15.55 13.47 -6.28
C LEU A 474 15.50 14.62 -5.26
N SER A 475 14.47 14.64 -4.39
CA SER A 475 14.32 15.65 -3.33
C SER A 475 15.46 15.67 -2.31
N LEU A 476 16.19 14.57 -2.14
CA LEU A 476 17.31 14.45 -1.21
C LEU A 476 18.63 15.02 -1.75
N GLY A 477 18.73 15.17 -3.08
CA GLY A 477 19.94 15.66 -3.74
C GLY A 477 19.90 17.16 -4.01
N GLN A 478 21.00 17.69 -4.58
CA GLN A 478 21.04 19.04 -5.17
C GLN A 478 20.30 19.07 -6.52
N HIS A 479 19.05 18.58 -6.58
CA HIS A 479 18.27 18.45 -7.81
C HIS A 479 18.10 19.77 -8.56
N MET A 480 17.97 20.88 -7.83
CA MET A 480 17.93 22.23 -8.38
C MET A 480 19.19 22.60 -9.21
N LYS A 481 20.29 21.86 -9.05
CA LYS A 481 21.52 22.04 -9.83
C LYS A 481 21.77 20.93 -10.85
N ILE A 482 21.30 19.70 -10.58
CA ILE A 482 21.65 18.52 -11.39
C ILE A 482 20.58 18.20 -12.45
N LEU A 483 19.30 18.26 -12.09
CA LEU A 483 18.16 17.92 -12.97
C LEU A 483 16.94 18.82 -12.65
N PRO A 484 17.05 20.15 -12.80
CA PRO A 484 16.00 21.08 -12.40
C PRO A 484 14.70 20.88 -13.20
N GLU A 485 14.79 20.63 -14.50
CA GLU A 485 13.60 20.45 -15.34
C GLU A 485 12.84 19.17 -14.99
N LEU A 486 13.55 18.09 -14.64
CA LEU A 486 12.92 16.85 -14.18
C LEU A 486 12.22 17.08 -12.84
N TRP A 487 12.86 17.80 -11.92
CA TRP A 487 12.27 18.14 -10.63
C TRP A 487 10.98 18.95 -10.79
N ASP A 488 10.97 19.97 -11.63
CA ASP A 488 9.79 20.80 -11.87
C ASP A 488 8.60 19.97 -12.38
N MET A 489 8.88 19.01 -13.26
CA MET A 489 7.86 18.10 -13.77
C MET A 489 7.36 17.11 -12.71
N LEU A 490 8.26 16.53 -11.90
CA LEU A 490 7.90 15.60 -10.82
C LEU A 490 7.23 16.30 -9.63
N SER A 491 7.48 17.59 -9.42
CA SER A 491 6.83 18.38 -8.38
C SER A 491 5.31 18.37 -8.54
N ALA A 492 4.82 18.31 -9.78
CA ALA A 492 3.41 18.19 -10.12
C ALA A 492 2.85 16.74 -10.12
N LEU A 493 3.62 15.76 -9.63
CA LEU A 493 3.10 14.40 -9.39
C LEU A 493 1.96 14.45 -8.34
N PRO A 494 0.78 13.86 -8.61
CA PRO A 494 -0.33 13.87 -7.68
C PRO A 494 0.02 13.19 -6.35
N PRO A 495 -0.61 13.60 -5.23
CA PRO A 495 -0.48 12.89 -3.96
C PRO A 495 -1.01 11.45 -4.06
N LEU A 496 -0.64 10.58 -3.11
CA LEU A 496 -1.08 9.19 -3.02
C LEU A 496 -2.60 9.05 -2.92
N ALA A 497 -3.27 10.05 -2.33
CA ALA A 497 -4.73 10.12 -2.31
C ALA A 497 -5.36 10.06 -3.72
N ASP A 498 -4.63 10.57 -4.73
CA ASP A 498 -5.02 10.63 -6.13
C ASP A 498 -4.31 9.57 -6.99
N CYS A 499 -3.63 8.59 -6.36
CA CYS A 499 -3.00 7.48 -7.06
C CYS A 499 -4.05 6.71 -7.89
N PRO A 500 -3.70 6.22 -9.10
CA PRO A 500 -4.58 5.38 -9.90
C PRO A 500 -5.20 4.25 -9.08
N ASN A 501 -6.52 4.08 -9.19
CA ASN A 501 -7.30 3.04 -8.53
C ASN A 501 -8.29 2.45 -9.55
N ILE A 502 -9.08 1.45 -9.15
CA ILE A 502 -9.98 0.79 -10.10
C ILE A 502 -11.04 1.77 -10.64
N ASP A 503 -11.67 2.56 -9.77
CA ASP A 503 -12.76 3.47 -10.18
C ASP A 503 -12.28 4.54 -11.17
N ASN A 504 -11.16 5.21 -10.89
CA ASN A 504 -10.62 6.21 -11.81
C ASN A 504 -10.05 5.59 -13.11
N THR A 505 -9.60 4.34 -13.05
CA THR A 505 -9.16 3.59 -14.24
C THR A 505 -10.35 3.24 -15.13
N LEU A 506 -11.47 2.81 -14.55
CA LEU A 506 -12.71 2.57 -15.30
C LEU A 506 -13.21 3.85 -15.97
N GLU A 507 -13.16 4.98 -15.26
CA GLU A 507 -13.55 6.27 -15.81
C GLU A 507 -12.61 6.76 -16.92
N LEU A 508 -11.29 6.56 -16.77
CA LEU A 508 -10.29 6.82 -17.81
C LEU A 508 -10.60 6.04 -19.08
N LEU A 509 -10.90 4.74 -18.94
CA LEU A 509 -11.22 3.87 -20.08
C LEU A 509 -12.56 4.24 -20.72
N ARG A 510 -13.57 4.62 -19.92
CA ARG A 510 -14.87 5.07 -20.43
C ARG A 510 -14.75 6.35 -21.26
N LYS A 511 -13.90 7.28 -20.84
CA LYS A 511 -13.64 8.55 -21.53
C LYS A 511 -12.51 8.46 -22.56
N SER A 512 -12.01 7.27 -22.89
CA SER A 512 -10.80 7.11 -23.70
C SER A 512 -10.94 7.66 -25.12
N SER A 513 -12.12 7.50 -25.73
CA SER A 513 -12.45 8.01 -27.06
C SER A 513 -12.64 9.52 -27.06
N GLU A 514 -13.41 10.06 -26.10
CA GLU A 514 -13.63 11.50 -25.90
C GLU A 514 -12.30 12.24 -25.69
N ASN A 515 -11.45 11.70 -24.81
CA ASN A 515 -10.14 12.28 -24.50
C ASN A 515 -9.07 11.95 -25.55
N ARG A 516 -9.43 11.19 -26.61
CA ARG A 516 -8.52 10.75 -27.68
C ARG A 516 -7.21 10.16 -27.13
N ILE A 517 -7.30 9.35 -26.06
CA ILE A 517 -6.13 8.81 -25.33
C ILE A 517 -5.21 8.04 -26.28
N TYR A 518 -5.77 7.15 -27.08
CA TYR A 518 -5.02 6.38 -28.08
C TYR A 518 -4.19 7.28 -29.01
N ASN A 519 -4.82 8.32 -29.56
CA ASN A 519 -4.15 9.27 -30.44
C ASN A 519 -3.03 10.06 -29.74
N LYS A 520 -3.21 10.39 -28.46
CA LYS A 520 -2.18 11.10 -27.68
C LYS A 520 -0.98 10.20 -27.39
N VAL A 521 -1.20 8.91 -27.10
CA VAL A 521 -0.13 7.92 -26.95
C VAL A 521 0.57 7.66 -28.30
N ALA A 522 -0.18 7.54 -29.40
CA ALA A 522 0.35 7.31 -30.75
C ALA A 522 1.32 8.41 -31.24
N LYS A 523 1.21 9.63 -30.71
CA LYS A 523 2.17 10.71 -31.00
C LYS A 523 3.56 10.46 -30.41
N SER A 524 3.65 9.65 -29.37
CA SER A 524 4.87 9.39 -28.61
C SER A 524 5.42 7.98 -28.82
N VAL A 525 4.61 7.05 -29.33
CA VAL A 525 4.99 5.66 -29.56
C VAL A 525 4.32 5.17 -30.83
N PRO A 526 5.03 4.44 -31.72
CA PRO A 526 4.39 3.80 -32.87
C PRO A 526 3.33 2.81 -32.39
N LEU A 527 2.07 3.01 -32.80
CA LEU A 527 0.96 2.10 -32.49
C LEU A 527 0.38 1.50 -33.78
N PRO A 528 -0.29 0.33 -33.69
CA PRO A 528 -1.02 -0.23 -34.83
C PRO A 528 -2.09 0.75 -35.37
N MET A 529 -2.34 0.70 -36.67
CA MET A 529 -3.50 1.38 -37.26
C MET A 529 -4.76 0.67 -36.78
N VAL A 530 -5.55 1.33 -35.94
CA VAL A 530 -6.89 0.89 -35.56
C VAL A 530 -7.87 1.79 -36.29
N ASP A 531 -8.87 1.21 -36.96
CA ASP A 531 -9.97 1.97 -37.57
C ASP A 531 -10.78 2.65 -36.46
N ILE A 532 -10.37 3.85 -36.07
CA ILE A 532 -11.08 4.66 -35.09
C ILE A 532 -12.40 5.05 -35.75
N ILE A 533 -13.51 4.60 -35.17
CA ILE A 533 -14.87 4.96 -35.59
C ILE A 533 -14.91 6.48 -35.74
N THR A 534 -15.06 6.92 -37.00
CA THR A 534 -15.12 8.32 -37.39
C THR A 534 -16.34 8.96 -36.74
N GLU A 535 -16.21 10.22 -36.32
CA GLU A 535 -17.27 11.02 -35.68
C GLU A 535 -18.63 10.86 -36.41
N PRO A 536 -19.76 10.82 -35.68
CA PRO A 536 -21.06 10.81 -36.33
C PRO A 536 -21.22 12.10 -37.13
N LYS A 537 -21.26 11.97 -38.46
CA LYS A 537 -21.50 13.08 -39.38
C LYS A 537 -22.71 13.91 -38.90
N PRO A 538 -22.66 15.25 -38.96
CA PRO A 538 -23.81 16.07 -38.61
C PRO A 538 -24.97 15.68 -39.53
N LYS A 539 -26.12 15.34 -38.93
CA LYS A 539 -27.35 14.97 -39.65
C LYS A 539 -27.63 16.03 -40.71
N SER A 540 -27.47 15.66 -41.98
CA SER A 540 -27.89 16.50 -43.10
C SER A 540 -29.40 16.68 -42.99
N ARG A 541 -29.84 17.95 -43.06
CA ARG A 541 -31.25 18.32 -43.08
C ARG A 541 -31.98 17.55 -44.18
N GLU A 542 -32.91 16.68 -43.80
CA GLU A 542 -33.87 16.08 -44.73
C GLU A 542 -34.70 17.19 -45.40
N ARG A 543 -34.51 17.33 -46.70
CA ARG A 543 -35.41 18.11 -47.56
C ARG A 543 -36.76 17.40 -47.63
N LYS A 544 -37.79 18.02 -47.05
CA LYS A 544 -39.20 17.65 -47.26
C LYS A 544 -39.52 17.58 -48.76
N ARG A 545 -39.84 16.39 -49.27
CA ARG A 545 -40.60 16.22 -50.52
C ARG A 545 -42.02 15.79 -50.18
N LYS A 546 -42.98 16.66 -50.48
CA LYS A 546 -44.42 16.39 -50.51
C LYS A 546 -44.69 15.23 -51.47
N VAL A 547 -45.42 14.22 -51.02
CA VAL A 547 -46.08 13.24 -51.89
C VAL A 547 -47.57 13.23 -51.56
N VAL A 548 -48.33 13.41 -52.62
CA VAL A 548 -49.79 13.53 -52.75
C VAL A 548 -50.45 12.17 -52.46
N LYS A 549 -51.66 12.22 -51.89
CA LYS A 549 -52.47 11.06 -51.51
C LYS A 549 -53.76 11.06 -52.34
N GLU A 550 -54.01 10.02 -53.12
CA GLU A 550 -55.33 9.57 -53.60
C GLU A 550 -55.14 8.17 -54.23
N ASN A 551 -55.55 7.09 -53.54
CA ASN A 551 -56.83 6.36 -53.63
C ASN A 551 -57.03 5.54 -54.91
N SER A 552 -56.99 4.19 -54.81
CA SER A 552 -58.18 3.33 -55.02
C SER A 552 -57.91 1.79 -54.97
N LEU A 553 -58.65 1.15 -54.06
CA LEU A 553 -59.38 -0.14 -54.09
C LEU A 553 -58.78 -1.52 -54.52
N LYS A 554 -58.88 -2.44 -53.53
CA LYS A 554 -59.45 -3.84 -53.51
C LYS A 554 -58.91 -4.86 -54.55
N THR A 555 -58.57 -6.10 -54.16
CA THR A 555 -59.54 -7.17 -53.82
C THR A 555 -58.87 -8.38 -53.13
N LYS A 556 -59.64 -9.03 -52.25
CA LYS A 556 -59.40 -10.29 -51.51
C LYS A 556 -59.01 -11.47 -52.43
N THR A 557 -58.37 -12.52 -51.90
CA THR A 557 -58.93 -13.89 -51.78
C THR A 557 -58.07 -14.74 -50.82
N ARG A 558 -58.73 -15.72 -50.20
CA ARG A 558 -58.44 -16.53 -49.01
C ARG A 558 -58.32 -17.99 -49.47
N VAL A 559 -57.32 -18.76 -49.03
CA VAL A 559 -57.46 -20.23 -48.86
C VAL A 559 -56.54 -20.74 -47.73
N THR A 560 -57.17 -21.42 -46.79
CA THR A 560 -56.64 -22.27 -45.71
C THR A 560 -56.52 -23.73 -46.16
N LYS A 561 -55.51 -24.47 -45.68
CA LYS A 561 -55.58 -25.91 -45.34
C LYS A 561 -54.33 -26.29 -44.53
N ASP A 562 -54.51 -26.69 -43.27
CA ASP A 562 -54.48 -28.09 -42.76
C ASP A 562 -53.04 -28.56 -42.48
N ARG A 563 -52.69 -29.30 -41.42
CA ARG A 563 -53.41 -29.89 -40.29
C ARG A 563 -52.36 -30.45 -39.31
N MET A 564 -52.79 -30.66 -38.06
CA MET A 564 -52.35 -31.71 -37.11
C MET A 564 -50.95 -31.61 -36.46
N ASN A 565 -50.91 -31.27 -35.15
CA ASN A 565 -51.04 -32.16 -33.97
C ASN A 565 -49.66 -32.71 -33.57
N ARG A 566 -49.24 -32.79 -32.31
CA ARG A 566 -49.95 -32.76 -31.01
C ARG A 566 -48.90 -32.75 -29.91
N HIS A 567 -49.24 -32.10 -28.79
CA HIS A 567 -49.00 -32.53 -27.38
C HIS A 567 -47.55 -32.83 -26.91
N SER A 568 -47.14 -32.54 -25.67
CA SER A 568 -47.90 -32.27 -24.45
C SER A 568 -46.94 -31.85 -23.33
N LEU A 569 -47.39 -30.86 -22.53
CA LEU A 569 -47.28 -30.63 -21.08
C LEU A 569 -45.89 -30.66 -20.39
N ARG A 570 -45.49 -29.60 -19.64
CA ARG A 570 -45.94 -29.19 -18.27
C ARG A 570 -45.67 -30.30 -17.24
N ALA A 571 -45.09 -30.08 -16.05
CA ALA A 571 -45.04 -28.91 -15.16
C ALA A 571 -43.84 -29.07 -14.16
N MET A 572 -43.38 -28.01 -13.47
CA MET A 572 -43.48 -27.79 -11.98
C MET A 572 -43.02 -28.97 -11.11
N ALA A 573 -42.31 -28.86 -9.98
CA ALA A 573 -41.76 -27.78 -9.16
C ALA A 573 -41.00 -28.45 -7.98
N VAL A 574 -40.21 -27.68 -7.22
CA VAL A 574 -39.83 -27.90 -5.81
C VAL A 574 -39.03 -29.18 -5.46
N THR A 575 -37.76 -28.99 -5.12
CA THR A 575 -37.22 -29.06 -3.74
C THR A 575 -35.92 -28.29 -3.65
#